data_AF-A0A520P5L0-F1
#
_entry.id   AF-A0A520P5L0-F1
#
_cell.length_a   1.000
_cell.length_b   1.000
_cell.length_c   1.000
_cell.angle_alpha   90.00
_cell.angle_beta   90.00
_cell.angle_gamma   90.00
#
_symmetry.space_group_name_H-M   'P 1'
#
loop_
_entity.id
_entity.type
_entity.pdbx_description
1 polymer ?
#
loop_
_entity_poly.entity_id
_entity_poly.type
_entity_poly.pdbx_seq_one_letter_code
_entity_poly.pdbx_strand_id
1 'polypeptide(L)' 'MEILIRDSMEAGAQLAASVVSKIIKSEDKPVLGLATGGTPLRMYHELIRMNQSGE' A
#
# COMPACT_ATOMS: atom_id res chain seq x y z
N MET A 1 16.07 -0.58 10.72
CA MET A 1 15.46 0.54 9.99
C MET A 1 15.76 0.35 8.52
N GLU A 2 14.74 0.26 7.68
CA GLU A 2 14.87 0.11 6.22
C GLU A 2 14.41 1.41 5.56
N ILE A 3 15.14 1.86 4.53
CA ILE A 3 14.82 3.07 3.77
C ILE A 3 14.73 2.69 2.31
N LEU A 4 13.57 2.93 1.69
CA LEU A 4 13.32 2.66 0.29
C LEU A 4 13.09 3.98 -0.45
N ILE A 5 14.08 4.41 -1.23
CA ILE A 5 14.00 5.64 -2.05
C ILE A 5 13.36 5.29 -3.39
N ARG A 6 12.43 6.12 -3.86
CA ARG A 6 11.73 5.98 -5.14
C ARG A 6 11.76 7.30 -5.89
N ASP A 7 11.88 7.21 -7.21
CA ASP A 7 12.04 8.36 -8.09
C ASP A 7 10.73 9.13 -8.35
N SER A 8 9.58 8.54 -7.96
CA SER A 8 8.27 9.16 -8.12
C SER A 8 7.31 8.84 -6.98
N MET A 9 6.31 9.70 -6.83
CA MET A 9 5.22 9.50 -5.86
C MET A 9 4.41 8.25 -6.18
N GLU A 10 4.23 7.96 -7.47
CA GLU A 10 3.58 6.78 -8.02
C GLU A 10 4.29 5.51 -7.56
N ALA A 11 5.60 5.43 -7.76
CA ALA A 11 6.40 4.27 -7.38
C ALA A 11 6.44 4.08 -5.85
N GLY A 12 6.44 5.19 -5.08
CA GLY A 12 6.29 5.15 -3.64
C GLY A 12 4.94 4.59 -3.19
N ALA A 13 3.85 5.05 -3.82
CA ALA A 13 2.50 4.58 -3.51
C ALA A 13 2.28 3.10 -3.87
N GLN A 14 2.80 2.65 -5.01
CA GLN A 14 2.75 1.24 -5.43
C GLN A 14 3.53 0.33 -4.49
N LEU A 15 4.71 0.77 -4.04
CA LEU A 15 5.50 0.04 -3.06
C LEU A 15 4.76 -0.07 -1.74
N ALA A 16 4.21 1.04 -1.23
CA ALA A 16 3.46 1.04 0.01
C ALA A 16 2.21 0.14 -0.06
N ALA A 17 1.46 0.18 -1.17
CA ALA A 17 0.32 -0.69 -1.41
C ALA A 17 0.75 -2.17 -1.45
N SER A 18 1.87 -2.47 -2.09
CA SER A 18 2.43 -3.83 -2.13
C SER A 18 2.79 -4.36 -0.73
N VAL A 19 3.37 -3.52 0.13
CA VAL A 19 3.69 -3.88 1.53
C VAL A 19 2.41 -4.16 2.32
N VAL A 20 1.40 -3.29 2.21
CA VAL A 20 0.11 -3.48 2.90
C VAL A 20 -0.62 -4.73 2.39
N SER A 21 -0.67 -4.94 1.07
CA SER A 21 -1.27 -6.11 0.43
C SER A 21 -0.62 -7.42 0.91
N LYS A 22 0.70 -7.41 1.09
CA LYS A 22 1.43 -8.57 1.64
C LYS A 22 0.93 -8.93 3.06
N ILE A 23 0.75 -7.94 3.93
CA ILE A 23 0.22 -8.16 5.29
C ILE A 23 -1.20 -8.71 5.23
N ILE A 24 -2.06 -8.12 4.38
CA ILE A 24 -3.45 -8.55 4.19
C ILE A 24 -3.53 -10.02 3.77
N LYS A 25 -2.62 -10.48 2.91
CA LYS A 25 -2.61 -11.84 2.38
C LYS A 25 -1.93 -12.85 3.31
N SER A 26 -0.99 -12.40 4.15
CA SER A 26 -0.23 -13.29 5.03
C SER A 26 -0.92 -13.60 6.35
N GLU A 27 -1.89 -12.77 6.77
CA GLU A 27 -2.57 -12.89 8.05
C GLU A 27 -4.08 -13.06 7.85
N ASP A 28 -4.72 -13.95 8.63
CA ASP A 28 -6.18 -14.19 8.54
C ASP A 28 -7.01 -12.98 9.01
N LYS A 29 -6.53 -12.25 10.02
CA LYS A 29 -7.22 -11.11 10.65
C LYS A 29 -6.24 -9.97 10.97
N PRO A 30 -5.65 -9.33 9.95
CA PRO A 30 -4.68 -8.27 10.15
C PRO A 30 -5.35 -7.04 10.78
N VAL A 31 -4.66 -6.42 11.74
CA VAL A 31 -5.06 -5.12 12.29
C VAL A 31 -4.18 -4.04 11.66
N LEU A 32 -4.78 -3.16 10.84
CA LEU A 32 -4.05 -2.13 10.10
C LEU A 32 -4.26 -0.74 10.72
N GLY A 33 -3.16 -0.12 11.16
CA GLY A 33 -3.14 1.29 11.53
C GLY A 33 -2.99 2.17 10.29
N LEU A 34 -4.04 2.87 9.90
CA LEU A 34 -4.10 3.64 8.64
C LEU A 34 -4.08 5.14 8.89
N ALA A 35 -3.41 5.88 8.00
CA ALA A 35 -3.28 7.34 8.05
C ALA A 35 -4.19 8.04 7.03
N THR A 36 -4.44 9.33 7.24
CA THR A 36 -5.16 10.20 6.29
C THR A 36 -4.21 11.20 5.62
N GLY A 37 -4.74 12.07 4.76
CA GLY A 37 -3.98 13.11 4.05
C GLY A 37 -3.60 12.71 2.62
N GLY A 38 -2.90 13.63 1.93
CA GLY A 38 -2.58 13.48 0.50
C GLY A 38 -1.58 12.36 0.20
N THR A 39 -0.59 12.14 1.08
CA THR A 39 0.44 11.11 0.90
C THR A 39 -0.13 9.69 0.80
N PRO A 40 -0.98 9.21 1.73
CA PRO A 40 -1.53 7.85 1.62
C PRO A 40 -2.67 7.73 0.59
N LEU A 41 -3.25 8.84 0.08
CA LEU A 41 -4.38 8.79 -0.86
C LEU A 41 -4.06 7.96 -2.11
N ARG A 42 -2.88 8.15 -2.71
CA ARG A 42 -2.48 7.41 -3.90
C ARG A 42 -2.22 5.92 -3.62
N MET A 43 -1.73 5.59 -2.43
CA MET A 43 -1.58 4.20 -1.99
C MET A 43 -2.95 3.53 -1.87
N TYR A 44 -3.96 4.21 -1.32
CA TYR A 44 -5.32 3.67 -1.25
C TYR A 44 -5.93 3.43 -2.63
N HIS A 45 -5.72 4.33 -3.59
CA HIS A 45 -6.13 4.10 -4.97
C HIS A 45 -5.50 2.84 -5.57
N GLU A 46 -4.21 2.62 -5.31
CA GLU A 46 -3.53 1.42 -5.78
C GLU A 46 -4.07 0.14 -5.10
N LEU A 47 -4.30 0.16 -3.79
CA LEU A 47 -4.93 -0.96 -3.08
C LEU A 47 -6.31 -1.31 -3.65
N ILE A 48 -7.11 -0.29 -3.98
CA ILE A 48 -8.41 -0.47 -4.64
C ILE A 48 -8.22 -1.12 -6.03
N ARG A 49 -7.26 -0.65 -6.82
CA ARG A 49 -6.93 -1.22 -8.14
C ARG A 49 -6.55 -2.69 -8.02
N MET A 50 -5.63 -3.03 -7.11
CA MET A 50 -5.18 -4.42 -6.87
C MET A 50 -6.35 -5.33 -6.52
N ASN A 51 -7.24 -4.88 -5.61
CA ASN A 51 -8.44 -5.62 -5.23
C ASN A 51 -9.39 -5.84 -6.42
N GLN A 52 -9.57 -4.82 -7.26
CA GLN A 52 -10.42 -4.91 -8.46
C GLN A 52 -9.82 -5.82 -9.55
N SER A 53 -8.49 -5.91 -9.63
CA SER A 53 -7.81 -6.83 -10.55
C SER A 53 -7.69 -8.26 -10.02
N GLY A 54 -8.12 -8.54 -8.78
CA GLY A 54 -7.97 -9.85 -8.16
C GLY A 54 -6.53 -10.20 -7.81
N GLU A 55 -5.70 -9.18 -7.57
CA GLU A 55 -4.26 -9.33 -7.30
C GLU A 55 -3.99 -9.63 -5.83
#